data_AF-A0A917J154-F1
#
_entry.id   AF-A0A917J154-F1
#
_cell.length_a   1.000
_cell.length_b   1.000
_cell.length_c   1.000
_cell.angle_alpha   90.00
_cell.angle_beta   90.00
_cell.angle_gamma   90.00
#
_symmetry.space_group_name_H-M   'P 1'
#
loop_
_entity.id
_entity.type
_entity.pdbx_description
1 polymer ?
#
loop_
_entity_poly.entity_id
_entity_poly.type
_entity_poly.pdbx_seq_one_letter_code
_entity_poly.pdbx_strand_id
1 'polypeptide(L)'
;MKGLQLKINDVLLTGAIEKGSTSVLLTCRDGVWQVSFASLNETAMVSYIWHFSDLKEGDKLSVAYIDVEEDTALSPAEIRDHESQEMMDQLSLKTYYQLKEELIREGLLPKAY
;
A
#
# COMPACT_ATOMS: atom_id res chain seq x y z
N MET A 1 15.60 10.50 -10.34
CA MET A 1 14.75 10.03 -9.22
C MET A 1 15.52 9.09 -8.29
N LYS A 2 15.18 9.05 -7.00
CA LYS A 2 15.76 8.09 -6.05
C LYS A 2 14.76 6.98 -5.77
N GLY A 3 15.19 5.73 -5.76
CA GLY A 3 14.28 4.60 -5.65
C GLY A 3 14.91 3.37 -5.06
N LEU A 4 14.17 2.27 -5.17
CA LEU A 4 14.62 0.95 -4.75
C LEU A 4 14.52 -0.02 -5.93
N GLN A 5 15.41 -1.00 -5.89
CA GLN A 5 15.30 -2.20 -6.67
C GLN A 5 15.00 -3.37 -5.75
N LEU A 6 13.91 -4.08 -6.02
CA LEU A 6 13.52 -5.28 -5.32
C LEU A 6 13.72 -6.47 -6.25
N LYS A 7 14.53 -7.44 -5.82
CA LYS A 7 14.62 -8.74 -6.49
C LYS A 7 13.93 -9.80 -5.65
N ILE A 8 12.99 -10.52 -6.25
CA ILE A 8 12.33 -11.70 -5.67
C ILE A 8 12.65 -12.88 -6.57
N ASN A 9 13.46 -13.82 -6.06
CA ASN A 9 14.03 -14.90 -6.86
C ASN A 9 14.76 -14.35 -8.10
N ASP A 10 14.26 -14.61 -9.31
CA ASP A 10 14.84 -14.10 -10.56
C ASP A 10 14.11 -12.87 -11.12
N VAL A 11 13.04 -12.43 -10.48
CA VAL A 11 12.24 -11.27 -10.90
C VAL A 11 12.83 -10.00 -10.30
N LEU A 12 13.10 -9.03 -11.16
CA LEU A 12 13.68 -7.74 -10.79
C LEU A 12 12.63 -6.64 -11.00
N LEU A 13 12.36 -5.89 -9.93
CA LEU A 13 11.37 -4.83 -9.88
C LEU A 13 12.06 -3.52 -9.52
N THR A 14 11.67 -2.45 -10.19
CA THR A 14 12.20 -1.11 -9.94
C THR A 14 11.05 -0.18 -9.63
N GLY A 15 11.19 0.59 -8.55
CA GLY A 15 10.20 1.57 -8.12
C GLY A 15 10.91 2.81 -7.64
N ALA A 16 10.52 3.95 -8.18
CA ALA A 16 11.07 5.26 -7.84
C ALA A 16 10.00 6.32 -8.10
N ILE A 17 10.03 7.38 -7.31
CA ILE A 17 9.24 8.58 -7.52
C ILE A 17 10.14 9.81 -7.37
N GLU A 18 9.70 10.95 -7.89
CA GLU A 18 10.46 12.20 -7.81
C GLU A 18 10.52 12.74 -6.38
N LYS A 19 9.36 12.85 -5.72
CA LYS A 19 9.25 13.37 -4.35
C LYS A 19 8.34 12.51 -3.48
N GLY A 20 8.89 12.04 -2.36
CA GLY A 20 8.19 11.23 -1.38
C GLY A 20 9.09 10.13 -0.85
N SER A 21 8.49 9.00 -0.51
CA SER A 21 9.18 7.83 0.02
C SER A 21 8.92 6.60 -0.84
N THR A 22 9.89 5.70 -0.90
CA THR A 22 9.77 4.39 -1.55
C THR A 22 10.16 3.34 -0.54
N SER A 23 9.37 2.27 -0.43
CA SER A 23 9.52 1.28 0.64
C SER A 23 9.21 -0.14 0.16
N VAL A 24 9.95 -1.09 0.71
CA VAL A 24 9.63 -2.52 0.65
C VAL A 24 9.22 -2.93 2.06
N LEU A 25 7.99 -3.38 2.22
CA LEU A 25 7.44 -3.86 3.48
C LEU A 25 7.25 -5.37 3.42
N LEU A 26 7.72 -6.06 4.45
CA LEU A 26 7.47 -7.48 4.68
C LEU A 26 6.52 -7.63 5.86
N THR A 27 5.40 -8.28 5.64
CA THR A 27 4.40 -8.56 6.69
C THR A 27 4.14 -10.05 6.80
N CYS A 28 3.89 -10.52 8.02
CA CYS A 28 3.38 -11.86 8.27
C CYS A 28 2.05 -11.73 8.99
N ARG A 29 0.98 -12.23 8.38
CA ARG A 29 -0.37 -12.23 8.95
C ARG A 29 -0.96 -13.62 8.80
N ASP A 30 -1.44 -14.19 9.91
CA ASP A 30 -2.06 -15.52 9.94
C ASP A 30 -1.17 -16.62 9.30
N GLY A 31 0.15 -16.49 9.46
CA GLY A 31 1.15 -17.43 8.92
C GLY A 31 1.50 -17.22 7.44
N VAL A 32 0.89 -16.26 6.75
CA VAL A 32 1.20 -15.91 5.37
C VAL A 32 2.15 -14.72 5.34
N TRP A 33 3.33 -14.93 4.75
CA TRP A 33 4.28 -13.85 4.47
C TRP A 33 3.89 -13.12 3.19
N GLN A 34 3.99 -11.80 3.20
CA GLN A 34 3.66 -10.95 2.07
C GLN A 34 4.74 -9.88 1.90
N VAL A 35 4.99 -9.52 0.65
CA VAL A 35 5.84 -8.38 0.29
C VAL A 35 5.00 -7.32 -0.42
N SER A 36 5.13 -6.09 0.05
CA SER A 36 4.56 -4.90 -0.58
C SER A 36 5.71 -3.98 -0.99
N PHE A 37 5.79 -3.66 -2.27
CA PHE A 37 6.72 -2.68 -2.80
C PHE A 37 5.92 -1.48 -3.33
N ALA A 38 6.02 -0.36 -2.62
CA ALA A 38 5.23 0.82 -2.93
C ALA A 38 5.99 2.11 -2.65
N SER A 39 5.58 3.17 -3.34
CA SER A 39 5.98 4.53 -3.06
C SER A 39 4.79 5.36 -2.62
N LEU A 40 5.05 6.37 -1.83
CA LEU A 40 4.08 7.32 -1.34
C LEU A 40 4.59 8.73 -1.64
N ASN A 41 3.77 9.55 -2.30
CA ASN A 41 4.15 10.91 -2.64
C ASN A 41 4.40 11.77 -1.37
N GLU A 42 4.95 12.97 -1.56
CA GLU A 42 5.28 13.89 -0.46
C GLU A 42 4.08 14.29 0.43
N THR A 43 2.86 14.29 -0.12
CA THR A 43 1.64 14.61 0.65
C THR A 43 1.09 13.43 1.44
N ALA A 44 1.65 12.23 1.25
CA ALA A 44 1.13 10.98 1.78
C ALA A 44 -0.27 10.58 1.26
N MET A 45 -0.74 11.21 0.17
CA MET A 45 -2.09 11.00 -0.37
C MET A 45 -2.11 10.20 -1.67
N VAL A 46 -0.99 10.00 -2.35
CA VAL A 46 -0.94 9.16 -3.55
C VAL A 46 0.05 8.03 -3.34
N SER A 47 -0.47 6.79 -3.40
CA SER A 47 0.32 5.57 -3.32
C SER A 47 0.54 5.00 -4.71
N TYR A 48 1.79 4.72 -5.06
CA TYR A 48 2.20 4.01 -6.27
C TYR A 48 2.61 2.60 -5.88
N ILE A 49 1.82 1.60 -6.25
CA ILE A 49 2.07 0.20 -5.92
C ILE A 49 2.84 -0.40 -7.09
N TRP A 50 4.09 -0.78 -6.85
CA TRP A 50 4.96 -1.41 -7.84
C TRP A 50 4.73 -2.91 -7.88
N HIS A 51 4.57 -3.53 -6.71
CA HIS A 51 4.37 -4.97 -6.59
C HIS A 51 3.72 -5.32 -5.25
N PHE A 52 2.86 -6.33 -5.26
CA PHE A 52 2.31 -6.94 -4.06
C PHE A 52 2.14 -8.44 -4.30
N SER A 53 2.69 -9.27 -3.42
CA SER A 53 2.50 -10.72 -3.52
C SER A 53 2.70 -11.43 -2.19
N ASP A 54 2.09 -12.61 -2.07
CA ASP A 54 2.45 -13.58 -1.04
C ASP A 54 3.83 -14.16 -1.33
N LEU A 55 4.56 -14.49 -0.27
CA LEU A 55 5.86 -15.15 -0.31
C LEU A 55 5.72 -16.59 0.16
N LYS A 56 6.50 -17.46 -0.47
CA LYS A 56 6.62 -18.87 -0.09
C LYS A 56 7.92 -19.09 0.66
N GLU A 57 7.93 -20.13 1.49
CA GLU A 57 9.16 -20.57 2.14
C GLU A 57 10.21 -20.91 1.07
N GLY A 58 11.43 -20.38 1.25
CA GLY A 58 12.53 -20.52 0.30
C GLY A 58 12.66 -19.38 -0.72
N ASP A 59 11.68 -18.47 -0.82
CA ASP A 59 11.83 -17.27 -1.65
C ASP A 59 12.98 -16.40 -1.16
N LYS A 60 13.77 -15.89 -2.11
CA LYS A 60 14.93 -15.04 -1.83
C LYS A 60 14.63 -13.60 -2.21
N LEU A 61 14.85 -12.69 -1.27
CA LEU A 61 14.67 -11.26 -1.49
C LEU A 61 15.99 -10.51 -1.36
N SER A 62 16.21 -9.54 -2.24
CA SER A 62 17.25 -8.53 -2.06
C SER A 62 16.71 -7.15 -2.40
N VAL A 63 17.08 -6.16 -1.60
CA VAL A 63 16.72 -4.76 -1.80
C VAL A 63 17.99 -3.95 -1.99
N ALA A 64 18.03 -3.12 -3.03
CA ALA A 64 19.12 -2.19 -3.27
C ALA A 64 18.58 -0.78 -3.45
N TYR A 65 19.30 0.21 -2.92
CA TYR A 65 19.08 1.61 -3.26
C TYR A 65 19.62 1.88 -4.67
N ILE A 66 18.87 2.64 -5.45
CA ILE A 66 19.28 3.02 -6.81
C ILE A 66 18.96 4.49 -7.09
N ASP A 67 19.79 5.10 -7.94
CA ASP A 67 19.47 6.35 -8.62
C ASP A 67 18.95 6.01 -10.02
N VAL A 68 17.76 6.50 -10.34
CA VAL A 68 17.07 6.25 -11.62
C VAL A 68 17.12 7.53 -12.43
N GLU A 69 17.53 7.45 -13.69
CA GLU A 69 17.51 8.60 -14.61
C GLU A 69 16.07 9.12 -14.77
N GLU A 70 15.90 10.44 -14.85
CA GLU A 70 14.57 11.06 -14.93
C GLU A 70 13.74 10.57 -16.13
N ASP A 71 14.41 10.23 -17.23
CA ASP A 71 13.75 9.76 -18.46
C ASP A 71 13.42 8.25 -18.43
N THR A 72 13.72 7.55 -17.34
CA THR A 72 13.37 6.13 -17.21
C THR A 72 11.86 5.99 -17.02
N ALA A 73 11.18 5.44 -18.03
CA ALA A 73 9.76 5.13 -17.93
C ALA A 73 9.52 4.00 -16.91
N LEU A 74 9.08 4.38 -15.71
CA LEU A 74 8.57 3.46 -14.70
C LEU A 74 7.04 3.53 -14.69
N SER A 75 6.39 2.37 -14.65
CA SER A 75 4.93 2.28 -14.60
C SER A 75 4.52 1.41 -13.41
N PRO A 76 3.94 2.01 -12.36
CA PRO A 76 3.44 1.24 -11.23
C PRO A 76 2.26 0.36 -11.68
N ALA A 77 2.11 -0.78 -11.01
CA ALA A 77 1.01 -1.71 -11.28
C ALA A 77 -0.36 -1.11 -10.91
N GLU A 78 -0.38 -0.29 -9.87
CA GLU A 78 -1.59 0.40 -9.40
C GLU A 78 -1.23 1.77 -8.83
N ILE A 79 -2.09 2.77 -9.03
CA ILE A 79 -2.00 4.08 -8.39
C ILE A 79 -3.28 4.26 -7.57
N ARG A 80 -3.13 4.56 -6.27
CA ARG A 80 -4.23 4.88 -5.37
C ARG A 80 -4.13 6.33 -4.94
N ASP A 81 -5.18 7.09 -5.27
CA ASP A 81 -5.35 8.46 -4.82
C ASP A 81 -6.29 8.50 -3.61
N HIS A 82 -5.72 8.87 -2.46
CA HIS A 82 -6.41 9.01 -1.19
C HIS A 82 -7.05 10.39 -0.98
N GLU A 83 -6.77 11.36 -1.86
CA GLU A 83 -7.49 12.65 -1.93
C GLU A 83 -8.82 12.54 -2.69
N SER A 84 -9.10 11.40 -3.32
CA SER A 84 -10.39 11.11 -3.90
C SER A 84 -11.52 11.29 -2.87
N GLN A 85 -12.37 12.29 -3.11
CA GLN A 85 -13.56 12.56 -2.29
C GLN A 85 -14.40 11.29 -2.09
N GLU A 86 -14.48 10.45 -3.12
CA GLU A 86 -15.19 9.18 -3.07
C GLU A 86 -14.61 8.23 -2.01
N MET A 87 -13.28 8.16 -1.89
CA MET A 87 -12.66 7.28 -0.90
C MET A 87 -12.77 7.85 0.53
N MET A 88 -12.69 9.17 0.67
CA MET A 88 -12.96 9.85 1.95
C MET A 88 -14.41 9.64 2.40
N ASP A 89 -15.37 9.70 1.48
CA ASP A 89 -16.78 9.43 1.73
C ASP A 89 -16.97 7.95 2.15
N GLN A 90 -16.33 7.01 1.46
CA GLN A 90 -16.38 5.58 1.82
C GLN A 90 -15.80 5.30 3.21
N LEU A 91 -14.66 5.90 3.56
CA LEU A 91 -14.05 5.72 4.89
C LEU A 91 -14.93 6.31 5.99
N SER A 92 -15.50 7.50 5.74
CA SER A 92 -16.44 8.15 6.66
C SER A 92 -17.69 7.30 6.87
N LEU A 93 -18.24 6.73 5.79
CA LEU A 93 -19.42 5.87 5.84
C LEU A 93 -19.14 4.56 6.60
N LYS A 94 -17.98 3.93 6.36
CA LYS A 94 -17.55 2.73 7.09
C LYS A 94 -17.42 3.01 8.59
N THR A 95 -16.78 4.11 8.95
CA THR A 95 -16.60 4.54 10.35
C THR A 95 -17.96 4.79 11.01
N TYR A 96 -18.89 5.45 10.31
CA TYR A 96 -20.25 5.67 10.78
C TYR A 96 -20.98 4.35 11.09
N TYR A 97 -20.94 3.37 10.17
CA TYR A 97 -21.63 2.09 10.38
C TYR A 97 -21.02 1.26 11.50
N GLN A 98 -19.69 1.24 11.63
CA GLN A 98 -19.01 0.56 12.74
C GLN A 98 -19.41 1.15 14.09
N LEU A 99 -19.36 2.49 14.22
CA LEU A 99 -19.77 3.17 15.45
C LEU A 99 -21.25 2.93 15.75
N LYS A 100 -22.11 2.96 14.72
CA LYS A 100 -23.54 2.67 14.88
C LYS A 100 -23.77 1.25 15.43
N GLU A 101 -23.06 0.25 14.91
CA GLU A 101 -23.16 -1.13 15.39
C GLU A 101 -22.67 -1.28 16.84
N GLU A 102 -21.59 -0.59 17.20
CA GLU A 102 -21.07 -0.56 18.58
C GLU A 102 -22.09 0.07 19.54
N LEU A 103 -22.65 1.22 19.19
CA LEU A 103 -23.65 1.90 20.01
C LEU A 103 -24.96 1.09 20.16
N ILE A 104 -25.38 0.36 19.11
CA ILE A 104 -26.52 -0.56 19.21
C ILE A 104 -26.17 -1.73 20.15
N ARG A 105 -24.95 -2.26 20.07
CA ARG A 105 -24.48 -3.36 20.92
C ARG A 105 -24.42 -2.95 22.40
N GLU A 106 -24.05 -1.72 22.67
CA GLU A 106 -24.00 -1.14 24.02
C GLU A 106 -25.38 -0.69 24.54
N GLY A 107 -26.43 -0.77 23.71
CA GLY A 107 -27.78 -0.32 24.07
C GLY A 107 -27.95 1.20 24.13
N LEU A 108 -26.98 1.95 23.62
CA LEU A 108 -27.01 3.41 23.53
C LEU A 108 -27.84 3.90 22.33
N LEU A 109 -28.02 3.06 21.32
CA LEU A 109 -28.93 3.29 20.20
C LEU A 109 -29.96 2.17 20.09
N PRO A 110 -31.22 2.50 19.72
CA PRO A 110 -32.21 1.49 19.42
C PRO A 110 -31.79 0.70 18.17
N LYS A 111 -32.02 -0.61 18.20
CA LYS A 111 -31.86 -1.47 17.02
C LYS A 111 -32.94 -1.05 16.00
N ALA A 112 -32.54 -0.62 14.81
CA ALA A 112 -33.48 -0.33 13.74
C ALA A 112 -34.20 -1.63 13.32
N TYR A 113 -35.52 -1.57 13.17
CA TYR A 113 -36.38 -2.67 12.69
C TYR A 113 -36.21 -2.89 11.19
#